data_AF-A0A1C4C9V9-F1
#
_entry.id   AF-A0A1C4C9V9-F1
#
_cell.length_a   1.000
_cell.length_b   1.000
_cell.length_c   1.000
_cell.angle_alpha   90.00
_cell.angle_beta   90.00
_cell.angle_gamma   90.00
#
_symmetry.space_group_name_H-M   'P 1'
#
loop_
_entity.id
_entity.type
_entity.pdbx_description
1 polymer ?
#
loop_
_entity_poly.entity_id
_entity_poly.type
_entity_poly.pdbx_seq_one_letter_code
_entity_poly.pdbx_strand_id
1 'polypeptide(L)'
;MDKQKRIEIVNSLIKYIAENDEKKRKDSGLLHYKDNVAYFKHDGKTLYFIDHYTNVAMSMNRSSRVTKVQEYNFSSGGTMLGLIKDFTHFIYGNDNSNGLNGYGGLYCTHWGWSEEGMEKMREYAREIGYLKS
;
A
#
# COMPACT_ATOMS: atom_id res chain seq x y z
N MET A 1 -14.84 0.74 -12.68
CA MET A 1 -13.64 -0.11 -12.53
C MET A 1 -13.95 -1.24 -11.57
N ASP A 2 -13.75 -2.49 -12.01
CA ASP A 2 -13.99 -3.68 -11.17
C ASP A 2 -12.91 -3.87 -10.08
N LYS A 3 -13.20 -4.78 -9.14
CA LYS A 3 -12.36 -5.03 -7.96
C LYS A 3 -10.99 -5.62 -8.33
N GLN A 4 -10.94 -6.52 -9.32
CA GLN A 4 -9.69 -7.16 -9.73
C GLN A 4 -8.75 -6.13 -10.35
N LYS A 5 -9.28 -5.26 -11.21
CA LYS A 5 -8.51 -4.15 -11.78
C LYS A 5 -7.98 -3.19 -10.70
N ARG A 6 -8.77 -2.91 -9.67
CA ARG A 6 -8.31 -2.09 -8.52
C ARG A 6 -7.17 -2.74 -7.74
N ILE A 7 -7.21 -4.06 -7.56
CA ILE A 7 -6.14 -4.82 -6.92
C ILE A 7 -4.86 -4.74 -7.76
N GLU A 8 -4.96 -4.90 -9.08
CA GLU A 8 -3.81 -4.78 -9.98
C GLU A 8 -3.17 -3.38 -9.93
N ILE A 9 -3.99 -2.33 -9.90
CA ILE A 9 -3.53 -0.94 -9.74
C ILE A 9 -2.76 -0.78 -8.43
N VAL A 10 -3.35 -1.19 -7.31
CA VAL A 10 -2.70 -1.09 -6.00
C VAL A 10 -1.41 -1.91 -5.95
N ASN A 11 -1.40 -3.13 -6.47
CA ASN A 11 -0.19 -3.96 -6.49
C ASN A 11 0.90 -3.36 -7.37
N SER A 12 0.54 -2.74 -8.50
CA SER A 12 1.49 -2.02 -9.36
C SER A 12 2.09 -0.83 -8.61
N LEU A 13 1.28 -0.09 -7.86
CA LEU A 13 1.75 1.02 -7.02
C LEU A 13 2.65 0.55 -5.88
N ILE A 14 2.29 -0.53 -5.18
CA ILE A 14 3.15 -1.10 -4.12
C ILE A 14 4.51 -1.51 -4.70
N LYS A 15 4.49 -2.17 -5.86
CA LYS A 15 5.72 -2.55 -6.56
C LYS A 15 6.56 -1.34 -6.93
N TYR A 16 5.94 -0.30 -7.50
CA TYR A 16 6.63 0.95 -7.80
C TYR A 16 7.27 1.55 -6.53
N ILE A 17 6.54 1.60 -5.41
CA ILE A 17 7.08 2.13 -4.14
C ILE A 17 8.29 1.31 -3.67
N ALA A 18 8.19 -0.02 -3.71
CA ALA A 18 9.26 -0.93 -3.30
C ALA A 18 10.51 -0.88 -4.20
N GLU A 19 10.34 -0.59 -5.49
CA GLU A 19 11.43 -0.49 -6.47
C GLU A 19 12.12 0.88 -6.44
N ASN A 20 11.37 1.94 -6.13
CA ASN A 20 11.86 3.33 -6.15
C ASN A 20 12.13 3.89 -4.74
N ASP A 21 12.16 3.05 -3.70
CA ASP A 21 12.48 3.50 -2.35
C ASP A 21 13.89 4.07 -2.26
N GLU A 22 13.99 5.39 -2.11
CA GLU A 22 15.26 6.12 -1.99
C GLU A 22 16.09 5.68 -0.77
N LYS A 23 15.43 5.10 0.24
CA LYS A 23 16.09 4.59 1.46
C LYS A 23 16.30 3.08 1.43
N LYS A 24 16.06 2.44 0.29
CA LYS A 24 16.23 1.00 0.11
C LYS A 24 17.66 0.60 0.45
N ARG A 25 17.79 -0.32 1.39
CA ARG A 25 19.01 -1.07 1.68
C ARG A 25 18.99 -2.37 0.90
N LYS A 26 20.15 -3.02 0.80
CA LYS A 26 20.34 -4.28 0.06
C LYS A 26 19.18 -5.28 0.24
N ASP A 27 18.76 -5.49 1.49
CA ASP A 27 17.77 -6.51 1.83
C ASP A 27 16.46 -5.94 2.41
N SER A 28 16.27 -4.61 2.45
CA SER A 28 15.11 -4.01 3.13
C SER A 28 14.79 -2.61 2.65
N GLY A 29 13.52 -2.30 2.47
CA GLY A 29 13.01 -0.97 2.14
C GLY A 29 11.51 -0.87 2.42
N LEU A 30 10.87 0.21 1.98
CA LEU A 30 9.43 0.35 2.03
C LEU A 30 8.76 -0.79 1.24
N LEU A 31 7.90 -1.57 1.91
CA LEU A 31 7.12 -2.66 1.31
C LEU A 31 7.98 -3.77 0.65
N HIS A 32 9.25 -3.88 1.03
CA HIS A 32 10.21 -4.83 0.46
C HIS A 32 11.19 -5.39 1.49
N TYR A 33 11.41 -6.71 1.45
CA TYR A 33 12.44 -7.39 2.23
C TYR A 33 13.01 -8.58 1.45
N LYS A 34 14.33 -8.58 1.21
CA LYS A 34 15.02 -9.49 0.30
C LYS A 34 14.30 -9.52 -1.05
N ASP A 35 13.95 -10.69 -1.58
CA ASP A 35 13.26 -10.82 -2.86
C ASP A 35 11.72 -10.65 -2.74
N ASN A 36 11.19 -10.33 -1.55
CA ASN A 36 9.76 -10.22 -1.32
C ASN A 36 9.30 -8.76 -1.40
N VAL A 37 8.22 -8.55 -2.15
CA VAL A 37 7.46 -7.30 -2.19
C VAL A 37 6.07 -7.57 -1.63
N ALA A 38 5.54 -6.65 -0.81
CA ALA A 38 4.21 -6.79 -0.24
C ALA A 38 3.14 -6.71 -1.35
N TYR A 39 1.99 -7.35 -1.17
CA TYR A 39 0.93 -7.29 -2.18
C TYR A 39 -0.44 -7.66 -1.62
N PHE A 40 -1.49 -7.24 -2.33
CA PHE A 40 -2.84 -7.70 -2.11
C PHE A 40 -3.15 -8.94 -2.95
N LYS A 41 -3.87 -9.88 -2.33
CA LYS A 41 -4.40 -11.09 -2.97
C LYS A 41 -5.88 -11.22 -2.63
N HIS A 42 -6.70 -11.64 -3.59
CA HIS A 42 -8.10 -11.97 -3.37
C HIS A 42 -8.33 -13.45 -3.73
N ASP A 43 -9.01 -14.19 -2.87
CA ASP A 43 -9.29 -15.63 -3.08
C ASP A 43 -10.70 -15.92 -3.65
N GLY A 44 -11.42 -14.87 -4.01
CA GLY A 44 -12.83 -14.93 -4.43
C GLY A 44 -13.82 -14.51 -3.33
N LYS A 45 -13.41 -14.59 -2.06
CA LYS A 45 -14.23 -14.22 -0.90
C LYS A 45 -13.63 -13.09 -0.08
N THR A 46 -12.35 -13.20 0.21
CA THR A 46 -11.62 -12.37 1.16
C THR A 46 -10.45 -11.68 0.47
N LEU A 47 -10.28 -10.40 0.77
CA LEU A 47 -9.08 -9.65 0.39
C LEU A 47 -8.04 -9.84 1.49
N TYR A 48 -6.82 -10.20 1.09
CA TYR A 48 -5.67 -10.32 1.97
C TYR A 48 -4.59 -9.33 1.56
N PHE A 49 -3.87 -8.79 2.54
CA PHE A 49 -2.58 -8.16 2.34
C PHE A 49 -1.49 -9.13 2.83
N ILE A 50 -0.52 -9.42 1.99
CA ILE A 50 0.62 -10.27 2.28
C ILE A 50 1.80 -9.35 2.60
N ASP A 51 2.29 -9.40 3.84
CA ASP A 51 3.39 -8.57 4.29
C ASP A 51 4.74 -9.08 3.74
N HIS A 52 5.55 -8.18 3.20
CA HIS A 52 6.88 -8.48 2.65
C HIS A 52 7.86 -9.14 3.63
N TYR A 53 7.79 -8.82 4.93
CA TYR A 53 8.70 -9.36 5.94
C TYR A 53 8.16 -10.67 6.53
N THR A 54 6.93 -10.66 7.03
CA THR A 54 6.36 -11.84 7.73
C THR A 54 5.77 -12.88 6.79
N ASN A 55 5.43 -12.52 5.56
CA ASN A 55 4.69 -13.34 4.58
C ASN A 55 3.33 -13.85 5.09
N VAL A 56 2.82 -13.27 6.18
CA VAL A 56 1.51 -13.63 6.74
C VAL A 56 0.41 -12.96 5.95
N ALA A 57 -0.60 -13.75 5.56
CA ALA A 57 -1.81 -13.24 4.92
C ALA A 57 -2.75 -12.62 5.94
N MET A 58 -2.92 -11.30 5.88
CA MET A 58 -3.79 -10.55 6.78
C MET A 58 -5.06 -10.14 6.08
N SER A 59 -6.22 -10.53 6.62
CA SER A 59 -7.51 -10.17 6.02
C SER A 59 -7.73 -8.66 6.09
N MET A 60 -8.19 -8.10 4.99
CA MET A 60 -8.40 -6.67 4.81
C MET A 60 -9.87 -6.39 4.54
N ASN A 61 -10.42 -5.38 5.22
CA ASN A 61 -11.77 -4.90 5.04
C ASN A 61 -11.80 -3.38 5.30
N ARG A 62 -12.93 -2.71 5.05
CA ARG A 62 -13.08 -1.26 5.20
C ARG A 62 -13.17 -0.77 6.66
N SER A 63 -12.98 -1.64 7.65
CA SER A 63 -12.95 -1.22 9.05
C SER A 63 -11.67 -0.47 9.34
N SER A 64 -11.79 0.64 10.07
CA SER A 64 -10.63 1.36 10.61
C SER A 64 -9.96 0.61 11.78
N ARG A 65 -10.59 -0.43 12.35
CA ARG A 65 -10.03 -1.22 13.45
C ARG A 65 -8.88 -2.09 12.98
N VAL A 66 -7.78 -2.08 13.73
CA VAL A 66 -6.67 -3.02 13.54
C VAL A 66 -7.02 -4.33 14.24
N THR A 67 -6.92 -5.44 13.52
CA THR A 67 -7.11 -6.78 14.11
C THR A 67 -5.86 -7.23 14.85
N LYS A 68 -5.98 -8.15 15.81
CA LYS A 68 -4.80 -8.73 16.49
C LYS A 68 -3.79 -9.32 15.51
N VAL A 69 -4.27 -9.98 14.45
CA VAL A 69 -3.39 -10.55 13.42
C VAL A 69 -2.58 -9.45 12.73
N GLN A 70 -3.21 -8.32 12.38
CA GLN A 70 -2.51 -7.17 11.81
C GLN A 70 -1.53 -6.54 12.80
N GLU A 71 -1.93 -6.37 14.06
CA GLU A 71 -1.09 -5.80 15.11
C GLU A 71 0.21 -6.59 15.32
N TYR A 72 0.14 -7.93 15.29
CA TYR A 72 1.30 -8.79 15.52
C TYR A 72 2.17 -9.06 14.29
N ASN A 73 1.62 -8.93 13.06
CA ASN A 73 2.31 -9.39 11.85
C ASN A 73 2.61 -8.31 10.82
N PHE A 74 2.04 -7.11 10.95
CA PHE A 74 2.33 -6.00 10.05
C PHE A 74 3.69 -5.38 10.42
N SER A 75 4.63 -5.35 9.48
CA SER A 75 6.03 -5.02 9.78
C SER A 75 6.43 -3.56 9.53
N SER A 76 5.64 -2.78 8.76
CA SER A 76 6.03 -1.44 8.30
C SER A 76 5.53 -0.25 9.16
N GLY A 77 5.03 -0.49 10.38
CA GLY A 77 4.59 0.57 11.30
C GLY A 77 3.31 1.33 10.90
N GLY A 78 2.90 2.29 11.72
CA GLY A 78 1.57 2.92 11.66
C GLY A 78 1.27 3.71 10.38
N THR A 79 2.24 4.49 9.87
CA THR A 79 2.07 5.28 8.65
C THR A 79 1.81 4.40 7.43
N MET A 80 2.57 3.31 7.29
CA MET A 80 2.36 2.37 6.19
C MET A 80 1.03 1.61 6.35
N LEU A 81 0.64 1.25 7.59
CA LEU A 81 -0.65 0.63 7.83
C LEU A 81 -1.82 1.54 7.40
N GLY A 82 -1.69 2.86 7.63
CA GLY A 82 -2.64 3.86 7.12
C GLY A 82 -2.77 3.80 5.60
N LEU A 83 -1.64 3.81 4.88
CA LEU A 83 -1.63 3.71 3.41
C LEU A 83 -2.25 2.39 2.91
N ILE A 84 -1.91 1.26 3.53
CA ILE A 84 -2.49 -0.06 3.18
C ILE A 84 -4.01 -0.08 3.40
N LYS A 85 -4.53 0.64 4.40
CA LYS A 85 -5.99 0.82 4.58
C LYS A 85 -6.61 1.73 3.52
N ASP A 86 -5.94 2.80 3.10
CA ASP A 86 -6.40 3.64 1.99
C ASP A 86 -6.48 2.84 0.69
N PHE A 87 -5.48 1.99 0.41
CA PHE A 87 -5.51 1.03 -0.69
C PHE A 87 -6.68 0.04 -0.58
N THR A 88 -6.94 -0.46 0.62
CA THR A 88 -8.10 -1.35 0.88
C THR A 88 -9.40 -0.63 0.53
N HIS A 89 -9.59 0.62 0.95
CA HIS A 89 -10.78 1.40 0.61
C HIS A 89 -10.93 1.63 -0.89
N PHE A 90 -9.82 1.90 -1.60
CA PHE A 90 -9.82 2.03 -3.06
C PHE A 90 -10.26 0.73 -3.75
N ILE A 91 -9.73 -0.41 -3.30
CA ILE A 91 -10.09 -1.74 -3.83
C ILE A 91 -11.58 -2.03 -3.66
N TYR A 92 -12.17 -1.62 -2.54
CA TYR A 92 -13.61 -1.75 -2.29
C TYR A 92 -14.47 -0.67 -2.97
N GLY A 93 -13.90 0.16 -3.84
CA GLY A 93 -14.64 1.07 -4.71
C GLY A 93 -14.72 2.53 -4.23
N ASN A 94 -13.93 2.94 -3.24
CA ASN A 94 -13.83 4.35 -2.86
C ASN A 94 -12.68 5.04 -3.59
N ASP A 95 -12.99 5.75 -4.68
CA ASP A 95 -12.01 6.45 -5.52
C ASP A 95 -11.39 7.70 -4.86
N ASN A 96 -11.84 8.06 -3.65
CA ASN A 96 -11.31 9.18 -2.87
C ASN A 96 -10.62 8.71 -1.59
N SER A 97 -10.07 7.49 -1.57
CA SER A 97 -9.60 6.87 -0.33
C SER A 97 -8.24 7.35 0.18
N ASN A 98 -7.49 8.11 -0.61
CA ASN A 98 -6.14 8.53 -0.25
C ASN A 98 -6.14 9.49 0.97
N GLY A 99 -5.43 9.11 2.03
CA GLY A 99 -5.27 9.89 3.26
C GLY A 99 -6.40 9.75 4.27
N LEU A 100 -7.42 8.91 4.02
CA LEU A 100 -8.57 8.75 4.92
C LEU A 100 -8.22 8.02 6.22
N ASN A 101 -7.20 7.17 6.19
CA ASN A 101 -6.76 6.39 7.35
C ASN A 101 -5.56 7.02 8.06
N GLY A 102 -5.41 8.36 7.94
CA GLY A 102 -4.38 9.15 8.58
C GLY A 102 -3.10 9.27 7.76
N TYR A 103 -2.14 10.04 8.31
CA TYR A 103 -0.80 10.26 7.74
C TYR A 103 -0.74 10.81 6.31
N GLY A 104 -1.84 11.17 5.66
CA GLY A 104 -1.86 11.85 4.36
C GLY A 104 -1.71 10.94 3.13
N GLY A 105 -1.67 9.61 3.29
CA GLY A 105 -1.53 8.66 2.18
C GLY A 105 -0.31 8.95 1.30
N LEU A 106 -0.49 8.99 -0.01
CA LEU A 106 0.57 9.33 -0.97
C LEU A 106 1.03 10.80 -0.93
N TYR A 107 0.35 11.66 -0.18
CA TYR A 107 0.79 13.04 0.07
C TYR A 107 1.51 13.19 1.42
N CYS A 108 1.76 12.09 2.16
CA CYS A 108 2.60 12.15 3.36
C CYS A 108 3.99 12.68 3.01
N THR A 109 4.54 13.59 3.82
CA THR A 109 5.92 14.09 3.65
C THR A 109 6.95 13.27 4.43
N HIS A 110 6.51 12.29 5.22
CA HIS A 110 7.37 11.50 6.11
C HIS A 110 7.90 10.19 5.50
N TRP A 111 7.65 9.93 4.21
CA TRP A 111 8.26 8.79 3.51
C TRP A 111 9.79 8.89 3.46
N GLY A 112 10.32 10.12 3.56
CA GLY A 112 11.75 10.37 3.52
C GLY A 112 12.35 10.26 2.12
N TRP A 113 11.51 10.37 1.09
CA TRP A 113 11.91 10.55 -0.29
C TRP A 113 12.06 12.03 -0.61
N SER A 114 12.81 12.35 -1.66
CA SER A 114 12.90 13.69 -2.24
C SER A 114 11.54 14.20 -2.75
N GLU A 115 11.39 15.52 -2.89
CA GLU A 115 10.18 16.12 -3.47
C GLU A 115 9.92 15.60 -4.90
N GLU A 116 10.98 15.41 -5.68
CA GLU A 116 10.90 14.86 -7.04
C GLU A 116 10.44 13.40 -7.03
N GLY A 117 11.01 12.55 -6.18
CA GLY A 117 10.59 11.14 -6.03
C GLY A 117 9.13 11.04 -5.59
N MET A 118 8.72 11.91 -4.66
CA MET A 118 7.34 12.02 -4.21
C MET A 118 6.40 12.45 -5.33
N GLU A 119 6.78 13.40 -6.19
CA GLU A 119 5.95 13.82 -7.33
C GLU A 119 5.84 12.71 -8.38
N LYS A 120 6.96 12.08 -8.75
CA LYS A 120 6.98 10.94 -9.70
C LYS A 120 6.07 9.80 -9.25
N MET A 121 6.08 9.48 -7.95
CA MET A 121 5.19 8.46 -7.39
C MET A 121 3.71 8.87 -7.52
N ARG A 122 3.37 10.14 -7.28
CA ARG A 122 1.99 10.63 -7.43
C ARG A 122 1.57 10.68 -8.89
N GLU A 123 2.44 11.10 -9.79
CA GLU A 123 2.20 11.07 -11.24
C GLU A 123 1.91 9.64 -11.71
N TYR A 124 2.75 8.68 -11.32
CA TYR A 124 2.52 7.27 -11.61
C TYR A 124 1.18 6.80 -11.03
N ALA A 125 0.87 7.17 -9.79
CA ALA A 125 -0.41 6.83 -9.17
C ALA A 125 -1.63 7.45 -9.89
N ARG A 126 -1.50 8.63 -10.50
CA ARG A 126 -2.54 9.23 -11.37
C ARG A 126 -2.65 8.48 -12.70
N GLU A 127 -1.51 8.16 -13.33
CA GLU A 127 -1.44 7.43 -14.60
C GLU A 127 -2.16 6.08 -14.53
N ILE A 128 -1.91 5.32 -13.46
CA ILE A 128 -2.54 4.00 -13.26
C ILE A 128 -3.96 4.10 -12.68
N GLY A 129 -4.46 5.30 -12.37
CA GLY A 129 -5.82 5.55 -11.91
C GLY A 129 -6.09 5.30 -10.43
N TYR A 130 -5.06 5.32 -9.57
CA TYR A 130 -5.24 5.32 -8.11
C TYR A 130 -5.58 6.72 -7.58
N LEU A 131 -4.80 7.73 -7.96
CA LEU A 131 -5.10 9.13 -7.68
C LEU A 131 -5.94 9.72 -8.81
N LYS A 132 -6.81 10.67 -8.47
CA LYS A 132 -7.49 11.49 -9.47
C LYS A 132 -6.54 12.56 -10.00
N SER A 133 -6.71 12.87 -11.29
CA SER A 133 -6.11 14.02 -11.98
C SER A 133 -6.62 15.33 -11.40
#